data_AF-A0A7Y9JQN2-F1
#
_entry.id   AF-A0A7Y9JQN2-F1
#
_cell.length_a   1.000
_cell.length_b   1.000
_cell.length_c   1.000
_cell.angle_alpha   90.00
_cell.angle_beta   90.00
_cell.angle_gamma   90.00
#
_symmetry.space_group_name_H-M   'P 1'
#
loop_
_entity.id
_entity.type
_entity.pdbx_description
1 polymer ?
#
loop_
_entity_poly.entity_id
_entity_poly.type
_entity_poly.pdbx_seq_one_letter_code
_entity_poly.pdbx_strand_id
1 'polypeptide(L)'
;MSPGVKVALVPGVLALLPAYAGRVDPVAELRAAAQAAVQWLGPDVQVVADAQGMRVAEALGVSSGLYDARRRGSWLLDQRSGGFETVVSATSSTSVGGTNVLVVANGSARRSEKAPGHLDERAQGFDADVEKALRCGDVEALRGIDRALARELMVCNIDGLADLGKVLPPGLTAEVDYADDPFGVQYWVMRWSADRP
;
A
#
# COMPACT_ATOMS: atom_id res chain seq x y z
N MET A 1 28.75 -0.25 -1.62
CA MET A 1 27.59 0.62 -1.87
C MET A 1 26.47 0.15 -0.96
N SER A 2 25.91 1.04 -0.15
CA SER A 2 24.73 0.70 0.67
C SER A 2 23.53 0.55 -0.25
N PRO A 3 22.67 -0.45 -0.06
CA PRO A 3 21.51 -0.64 -0.92
C PRO A 3 20.60 0.60 -0.91
N GLY A 4 20.09 0.95 -2.08
CA GLY A 4 19.07 1.97 -2.28
C GLY A 4 17.75 1.64 -1.58
N VAL A 5 16.85 2.62 -1.48
CA VAL A 5 15.52 2.41 -0.88
C VAL A 5 14.61 1.77 -1.91
N LYS A 6 13.95 0.68 -1.52
CA LYS A 6 12.91 0.03 -2.32
C LYS A 6 11.53 0.31 -1.74
N VAL A 7 10.57 0.61 -2.61
CA VAL A 7 9.16 0.78 -2.28
C VAL A 7 8.34 -0.14 -3.17
N ALA A 8 7.35 -0.82 -2.61
CA ALA A 8 6.36 -1.56 -3.38
C ALA A 8 4.93 -1.23 -2.93
N LEU A 9 4.01 -1.28 -3.88
CA LEU A 9 2.56 -1.22 -3.68
C LEU A 9 1.98 -2.59 -4.04
N VAL A 10 1.16 -3.16 -3.16
CA VAL A 10 0.39 -4.40 -3.42
C VAL A 10 -1.06 -4.22 -2.98
N PRO A 11 -2.02 -4.97 -3.54
CA PRO A 11 -3.40 -4.82 -3.18
C PRO A 11 -3.74 -5.48 -1.83
N GLY A 12 -4.60 -4.84 -1.04
CA GLY A 12 -5.16 -5.38 0.20
C GLY A 12 -6.34 -6.34 -0.03
N VAL A 13 -6.36 -7.10 -1.13
CA VAL A 13 -7.49 -7.94 -1.52
C VAL A 13 -7.52 -9.28 -0.80
N LEU A 14 -8.70 -9.67 -0.29
CA LEU A 14 -8.87 -10.92 0.46
C LEU A 14 -8.57 -12.19 -0.34
N ALA A 15 -8.69 -12.15 -1.67
CA ALA A 15 -8.33 -13.26 -2.56
C ALA A 15 -6.85 -13.64 -2.44
N LEU A 16 -5.97 -12.75 -1.94
CA LEU A 16 -4.57 -13.07 -1.65
C LEU A 16 -4.38 -13.93 -0.40
N LEU A 17 -5.39 -14.03 0.49
CA LEU A 17 -5.29 -14.81 1.72
C LEU A 17 -5.46 -16.32 1.44
N PRO A 18 -4.72 -17.20 2.16
CA PRO A 18 -4.86 -18.65 2.01
C PRO A 18 -6.29 -19.16 2.24
N ALA A 19 -7.07 -18.49 3.09
CA ALA A 19 -8.46 -18.85 3.38
C ALA A 19 -9.40 -18.73 2.16
N TYR A 20 -8.99 -18.03 1.10
CA TYR A 20 -9.76 -17.85 -0.14
C TYR A 20 -9.22 -18.72 -1.28
N ALA A 21 -8.28 -19.63 -1.01
CA ALA A 21 -7.77 -20.56 -2.01
C ALA A 21 -8.88 -21.53 -2.45
N GLY A 22 -9.17 -21.53 -3.76
CA GLY A 22 -10.13 -22.44 -4.40
C GLY A 22 -9.46 -23.43 -5.34
N ARG A 23 -10.28 -24.26 -6.02
CA ARG A 23 -9.79 -25.15 -7.10
C ARG A 23 -9.22 -24.39 -8.29
N VAL A 24 -9.76 -23.21 -8.54
CA VAL A 24 -9.28 -22.26 -9.56
C VAL A 24 -8.85 -21.02 -8.79
N ASP A 25 -7.68 -20.48 -9.13
CA ASP A 25 -7.19 -19.21 -8.60
C ASP A 25 -7.56 -18.08 -9.58
N PRO A 26 -8.64 -17.32 -9.34
CA PRO A 26 -9.08 -16.27 -10.25
C PRO A 26 -8.13 -15.06 -10.26
N VAL A 27 -7.13 -15.02 -9.36
CA VAL A 27 -6.16 -13.94 -9.24
C VAL A 27 -4.72 -14.46 -9.31
N ALA A 28 -4.47 -15.54 -10.03
CA ALA A 28 -3.16 -16.19 -10.11
C ALA A 28 -2.03 -15.22 -10.52
N GLU A 29 -2.26 -14.41 -11.56
CA GLU A 29 -1.29 -13.42 -12.02
C GLU A 29 -1.04 -12.33 -10.97
N LEU A 30 -2.11 -11.81 -10.36
CA LEU A 30 -2.00 -10.82 -9.29
C LEU A 30 -1.26 -11.37 -8.07
N ARG A 31 -1.53 -12.63 -7.69
CA ARG A 31 -0.85 -13.29 -6.57
C ARG A 31 0.64 -13.46 -6.84
N ALA A 32 0.99 -13.93 -8.04
CA ALA A 32 2.37 -14.08 -8.45
C ALA A 32 3.11 -12.73 -8.44
N ALA A 33 2.48 -11.67 -8.97
CA ALA A 33 3.04 -10.32 -8.94
C ALA A 33 3.25 -9.80 -7.51
N ALA A 34 2.24 -9.93 -6.63
CA ALA A 34 2.34 -9.48 -5.24
C ALA A 34 3.44 -10.22 -4.46
N GLN A 35 3.55 -11.55 -4.65
CA GLN A 35 4.60 -12.36 -4.04
C GLN A 35 5.99 -11.96 -4.54
N ALA A 36 6.15 -11.76 -5.85
CA ALA A 36 7.41 -11.31 -6.44
C ALA A 36 7.82 -9.93 -5.93
N ALA A 37 6.87 -9.00 -5.79
CA ALA A 37 7.15 -7.67 -5.26
C ALA A 37 7.60 -7.69 -3.79
N VAL A 38 6.94 -8.49 -2.94
CA VAL A 38 7.34 -8.68 -1.54
C VAL A 38 8.71 -9.36 -1.44
N GLN A 39 8.96 -10.40 -2.23
CA GLN A 39 10.27 -11.07 -2.26
C GLN A 39 11.38 -10.10 -2.70
N TRP A 40 11.09 -9.24 -3.68
CA TRP A 40 12.03 -8.24 -4.18
C TRP A 40 12.40 -7.17 -3.15
N LEU A 41 11.48 -6.79 -2.24
CA LEU A 41 11.78 -5.88 -1.13
C LEU A 41 12.83 -6.48 -0.19
N GLY A 42 12.83 -7.79 0.02
CA GLY A 42 13.75 -8.47 0.92
C GLY A 42 13.36 -8.29 2.40
N PRO A 43 14.30 -8.50 3.35
CA PRO A 43 14.03 -8.34 4.78
C PRO A 43 13.89 -6.85 5.17
N ASP A 44 13.48 -6.61 6.42
CA ASP A 44 13.41 -5.28 7.04
C ASP A 44 12.51 -4.30 6.27
N VAL A 45 11.23 -4.65 6.17
CA VAL A 45 10.20 -3.88 5.47
C VAL A 45 9.30 -3.14 6.47
N GLN A 46 9.14 -1.84 6.26
CA GLN A 46 8.08 -1.05 6.90
C GLN A 46 6.79 -1.21 6.09
N VAL A 47 5.75 -1.75 6.73
CA VAL A 47 4.42 -1.91 6.11
C VAL A 47 3.58 -0.65 6.35
N VAL A 48 2.80 -0.20 5.37
CA VAL A 48 1.77 0.84 5.51
C VAL A 48 0.46 0.24 5.03
N ALA A 49 -0.39 -0.15 5.97
CA ALA A 49 -1.60 -0.91 5.69
C ALA A 49 -2.71 -0.61 6.72
N ASP A 50 -3.96 -0.81 6.32
CA ASP A 50 -5.07 -0.98 7.27
C ASP A 50 -5.08 -2.40 7.87
N ALA A 51 -6.07 -2.72 8.71
CA ALA A 51 -6.16 -4.02 9.38
C ALA A 51 -6.34 -5.19 8.39
N GLN A 52 -6.98 -4.98 7.24
CA GLN A 52 -7.11 -6.01 6.20
C GLN A 52 -5.80 -6.15 5.42
N GLY A 53 -5.21 -5.03 5.02
CA GLY A 53 -3.93 -5.01 4.32
C GLY A 53 -2.80 -5.65 5.14
N MET A 54 -2.82 -5.51 6.47
CA MET A 54 -1.85 -6.17 7.34
C MET A 54 -1.94 -7.71 7.24
N ARG A 55 -3.16 -8.26 7.24
CA ARG A 55 -3.37 -9.71 7.05
C ARG A 55 -2.87 -10.18 5.68
N VAL A 56 -3.01 -9.34 4.65
CA VAL A 56 -2.48 -9.64 3.32
C VAL A 56 -0.95 -9.59 3.30
N ALA A 57 -0.32 -8.58 3.93
CA ALA A 57 1.13 -8.50 4.04
C ALA A 57 1.72 -9.73 4.76
N GLU A 58 1.10 -10.15 5.87
CA GLU A 58 1.47 -11.37 6.59
C GLU A 58 1.31 -12.62 5.71
N ALA A 59 0.20 -12.74 4.97
CA ALA A 59 -0.03 -13.85 4.05
C ALA A 59 0.97 -13.91 2.89
N LEU A 60 1.54 -12.75 2.49
CA LEU A 60 2.60 -12.66 1.49
C LEU A 60 4.00 -12.94 2.07
N GLY A 61 4.11 -13.23 3.37
CA GLY A 61 5.37 -13.60 4.03
C GLY A 61 6.16 -12.41 4.58
N VAL A 62 5.55 -11.23 4.73
CA VAL A 62 6.18 -10.11 5.43
C VAL A 62 6.16 -10.39 6.92
N SER A 63 7.31 -10.78 7.47
CA SER A 63 7.51 -10.87 8.91
C SER A 63 7.36 -9.49 9.52
N SER A 64 6.31 -9.27 10.31
CA SER A 64 6.18 -8.05 11.10
C SER A 64 7.29 -8.04 12.16
N GLY A 65 8.42 -7.42 11.84
CA GLY A 65 9.38 -7.00 12.87
C GLY A 65 8.64 -5.99 13.74
N LEU A 66 8.07 -6.45 14.86
CA LEU A 66 7.34 -5.69 15.88
C LEU A 66 6.86 -4.33 15.36
N TYR A 67 5.71 -4.35 14.68
CA TYR A 67 5.02 -3.16 14.24
C TYR A 67 4.57 -2.38 15.50
N ASP A 68 5.46 -1.54 16.00
CA ASP A 68 5.20 -0.75 17.19
C ASP A 68 4.23 0.37 16.81
N ALA A 69 3.00 0.25 17.29
CA ALA A 69 2.00 1.29 17.20
C ALA A 69 2.50 2.65 17.72
N ARG A 70 3.60 2.71 18.49
CA ARG A 70 4.31 3.95 18.88
C ARG A 70 4.82 4.77 17.68
N ARG A 71 5.11 4.17 16.52
CA ARG A 71 5.55 4.94 15.33
C ARG A 71 4.44 5.71 14.61
N ARG A 72 3.17 5.60 15.04
CA ARG A 72 2.15 6.60 14.70
C ARG A 72 2.37 7.94 15.44
N GLY A 73 3.17 7.96 16.51
CA GLY A 73 3.33 9.10 17.40
C GLY A 73 4.39 10.15 17.02
N SER A 74 5.22 9.94 16.00
CA SER A 74 6.33 10.88 15.67
C SER A 74 6.19 11.62 14.33
N TRP A 75 5.15 11.34 13.54
CA TRP A 75 4.83 12.10 12.32
C TRP A 75 3.45 12.74 12.34
N LEU A 76 2.70 12.56 13.44
CA LEU A 76 1.38 13.12 13.65
C LEU A 76 1.25 13.77 15.04
N LEU A 77 2.19 14.65 15.39
CA LEU A 77 2.02 15.62 16.47
C LEU A 77 1.72 17.00 15.88
N ASP A 78 0.52 17.15 15.34
CA ASP A 78 -0.33 18.28 15.67
C ASP A 78 -1.78 17.90 15.35
N GLN A 79 -2.50 17.39 16.36
CA GLN A 79 -3.84 17.87 16.69
C GLN A 79 -4.37 17.15 17.96
N ARG A 80 -4.24 17.91 19.05
CA ARG A 80 -4.87 17.86 20.38
C ARG A 80 -6.12 16.96 20.53
N SER A 81 -6.08 16.03 21.50
CA SER A 81 -6.89 16.02 22.74
C SER A 81 -7.21 14.61 23.24
N GLY A 82 -6.95 14.33 24.53
CA GLY A 82 -7.60 13.25 25.30
C GLY A 82 -6.69 12.08 25.67
N GLY A 83 -6.34 11.96 26.96
CA GLY A 83 -5.29 11.07 27.46
C GLY A 83 -5.68 9.60 27.63
N PHE A 84 -4.66 8.74 27.68
CA PHE A 84 -4.53 7.66 28.66
C PHE A 84 -3.05 7.26 28.79
N GLU A 85 -2.61 7.04 30.01
CA GLU A 85 -1.24 6.76 30.42
C GLU A 85 -0.95 5.24 30.35
N THR A 86 0.19 4.81 29.81
CA THR A 86 0.82 3.52 30.15
C THR A 86 2.33 3.54 29.87
N VAL A 87 3.10 3.33 30.93
CA VAL A 87 4.54 3.07 30.97
C VAL A 87 4.82 1.62 30.58
N VAL A 88 5.76 1.35 29.63
CA VAL A 88 6.73 0.22 29.74
C VAL A 88 7.98 0.48 28.87
N SER A 89 9.15 0.28 29.47
CA SER A 89 10.51 0.30 28.92
C SER A 89 10.86 -0.96 28.13
N ALA A 90 11.59 -0.83 27.01
CA ALA A 90 12.64 -1.77 26.59
C ALA A 90 13.44 -1.17 25.42
N THR A 91 14.74 -1.02 25.62
CA THR A 91 15.77 -0.59 24.67
C THR A 91 15.93 -1.62 23.55
N SER A 92 15.73 -1.22 22.30
CA SER A 92 16.26 -1.96 21.14
C SER A 92 16.79 -0.96 20.12
N SER A 93 18.12 -0.94 20.00
CA SER A 93 18.84 -0.20 18.98
C SER A 93 18.76 -0.97 17.66
N THR A 94 18.35 -0.31 16.59
CA THR A 94 18.46 -0.84 15.23
C THR A 94 19.06 0.25 14.35
N SER A 95 20.11 -0.11 13.61
CA SER A 95 20.89 0.79 12.76
C SER A 95 20.03 1.50 11.72
N VAL A 96 20.31 2.78 11.50
CA VAL A 96 19.67 3.65 10.51
C VAL A 96 20.19 3.32 9.11
N GLY A 97 19.72 2.20 8.55
CA GLY A 97 19.72 1.95 7.10
C GLY A 97 18.30 2.14 6.60
N GLY A 98 18.09 3.00 5.59
CA GLY A 98 16.75 3.34 5.08
C GLY A 98 15.92 2.08 4.81
N THR A 99 14.84 1.92 5.58
CA THR A 99 13.99 0.72 5.58
C THR A 99 13.20 0.66 4.27
N ASN A 100 13.14 -0.52 3.64
CA ASN A 100 12.28 -0.74 2.47
C ASN A 100 10.81 -0.57 2.88
N VAL A 101 9.94 -0.12 1.98
CA VAL A 101 8.54 0.18 2.30
C VAL A 101 7.59 -0.68 1.47
N LEU A 102 6.60 -1.28 2.13
CA LEU A 102 5.47 -1.93 1.49
C LEU A 102 4.20 -1.16 1.81
N VAL A 103 3.54 -0.60 0.80
CA VAL A 103 2.20 -0.03 0.93
C VAL A 103 1.19 -1.06 0.48
N VAL A 104 0.15 -1.29 1.30
CA VAL A 104 -0.95 -2.20 0.96
C VAL A 104 -2.21 -1.38 0.76
N ALA A 105 -2.61 -1.18 -0.49
CA ALA A 105 -3.76 -0.36 -0.88
C ALA A 105 -4.31 -0.79 -2.25
N ASN A 106 -5.59 -0.49 -2.51
CA ASN A 106 -6.25 -0.74 -3.79
C ASN A 106 -6.80 0.57 -4.34
N GLY A 107 -7.21 0.60 -5.61
CA GLY A 107 -8.08 1.65 -6.12
C GLY A 107 -9.54 1.42 -5.72
N SER A 108 -10.47 2.02 -6.47
CA SER A 108 -11.90 1.99 -6.18
C SER A 108 -12.48 0.57 -6.27
N ALA A 109 -13.55 0.31 -5.52
CA ALA A 109 -14.29 -0.96 -5.54
C ALA A 109 -15.66 -0.84 -6.23
N ARG A 110 -15.77 0.08 -7.20
CA ARG A 110 -17.04 0.51 -7.83
C ARG A 110 -16.99 0.61 -9.36
N ARG A 111 -16.12 -0.15 -10.03
CA ARG A 111 -15.85 0.01 -11.47
C ARG A 111 -16.82 -0.71 -12.40
N SER A 112 -17.66 -1.59 -11.87
CA SER A 112 -18.61 -2.37 -12.65
C SER A 112 -19.89 -2.64 -11.86
N GLU A 113 -20.97 -3.02 -12.55
CA GLU A 113 -22.25 -3.36 -11.91
C GLU A 113 -22.12 -4.51 -10.89
N LYS A 114 -21.15 -5.40 -11.13
CA LYS A 114 -20.86 -6.58 -10.30
C LYS A 114 -19.79 -6.30 -9.23
N ALA A 115 -19.24 -5.09 -9.18
CA ALA A 115 -18.26 -4.71 -8.17
C ALA A 115 -18.88 -4.78 -6.76
N PRO A 116 -18.09 -5.04 -5.71
CA PRO A 116 -18.59 -5.10 -4.34
C PRO A 116 -19.37 -3.86 -3.89
N GLY A 117 -18.97 -2.67 -4.38
CA GLY A 117 -19.64 -1.41 -4.09
C GLY A 117 -20.68 -0.96 -5.13
N HIS A 118 -20.99 -1.81 -6.13
CA HIS A 118 -21.77 -1.48 -7.33
C HIS A 118 -21.13 -0.36 -8.19
N LEU A 119 -21.62 -0.18 -9.41
CA LEU A 119 -21.07 0.80 -10.34
C LEU A 119 -21.26 2.23 -9.82
N ASP A 120 -20.17 2.99 -9.81
CA ASP A 120 -20.17 4.45 -9.75
C ASP A 120 -19.36 4.95 -10.94
N GLU A 121 -19.99 5.74 -11.82
CA GLU A 121 -19.36 6.18 -13.08
C GLU A 121 -18.08 6.99 -12.86
N ARG A 122 -17.91 7.59 -11.68
CA ARG A 122 -16.71 8.35 -11.30
C ARG A 122 -15.50 7.46 -11.04
N ALA A 123 -15.71 6.17 -10.78
CA ALA A 123 -14.67 5.21 -10.39
C ALA A 123 -13.54 5.10 -11.42
N GLN A 124 -13.89 5.00 -12.71
CA GLN A 124 -12.90 4.80 -13.76
C GLN A 124 -11.97 6.00 -13.92
N GLY A 125 -12.52 7.23 -13.90
CA GLY A 125 -11.74 8.46 -13.98
C GLY A 125 -10.84 8.64 -12.75
N PHE A 126 -11.39 8.43 -11.56
CA PHE A 126 -10.63 8.52 -10.31
C PHE A 126 -9.42 7.57 -10.31
N ASP A 127 -9.62 6.30 -10.64
CA ASP A 127 -8.52 5.33 -10.65
C ASP A 127 -7.50 5.62 -11.75
N ALA A 128 -7.92 6.12 -12.91
CA ALA A 128 -7.01 6.50 -13.98
C ALA A 128 -6.08 7.64 -13.56
N ASP A 129 -6.59 8.62 -12.83
CA ASP A 129 -5.80 9.74 -12.29
C ASP A 129 -4.80 9.26 -11.22
N VAL A 130 -5.25 8.39 -10.31
CA VAL A 130 -4.36 7.78 -9.30
C VAL A 130 -3.29 6.91 -9.96
N GLU A 131 -3.66 6.06 -10.90
CA GLU A 131 -2.72 5.19 -11.61
C GLU A 131 -1.67 6.00 -12.39
N LYS A 132 -2.09 7.07 -13.06
CA LYS A 132 -1.17 7.99 -13.72
C LYS A 132 -0.15 8.54 -12.72
N ALA A 133 -0.62 9.05 -11.58
CA ALA A 133 0.24 9.60 -10.54
C ALA A 133 1.24 8.57 -9.98
N LEU A 134 0.78 7.34 -9.74
CA LEU A 134 1.65 6.23 -9.33
C LEU A 134 2.72 5.92 -10.38
N ARG A 135 2.33 5.79 -11.65
CA ARG A 135 3.24 5.43 -12.75
C ARG A 135 4.34 6.46 -12.97
N CYS A 136 4.03 7.75 -12.90
CA CYS A 136 5.01 8.82 -13.12
C CYS A 136 5.70 9.32 -11.84
N GLY A 137 5.32 8.81 -10.66
CA GLY A 137 5.85 9.32 -9.39
C GLY A 137 5.43 10.77 -9.11
N ASP A 138 4.21 11.15 -9.48
CA ASP A 138 3.65 12.48 -9.18
C ASP A 138 3.21 12.54 -7.71
N VAL A 139 4.17 12.87 -6.86
CA VAL A 139 3.97 12.91 -5.41
C VAL A 139 2.95 13.96 -4.96
N GLU A 140 2.76 15.04 -5.73
CA GLU A 140 1.80 16.08 -5.40
C GLU A 140 0.37 15.62 -5.72
N ALA A 141 0.17 14.96 -6.86
CA ALA A 141 -1.10 14.33 -7.18
C ALA A 141 -1.48 13.24 -6.15
N LEU A 142 -0.51 12.42 -5.71
CA LEU A 142 -0.75 11.41 -4.67
C LEU A 142 -1.15 12.04 -3.31
N ARG A 143 -0.48 13.12 -2.90
CA ARG A 143 -0.84 13.86 -1.67
C ARG A 143 -2.22 14.51 -1.78
N GLY A 144 -2.56 14.94 -3.00
CA GLY A 144 -3.79 15.64 -3.37
C GLY A 144 -5.00 14.77 -3.69
N ILE A 145 -4.92 13.44 -3.50
CA ILE A 145 -6.06 12.53 -3.70
C ILE A 145 -7.28 13.04 -2.89
N ASP A 146 -8.42 13.19 -3.56
CA ASP A 146 -9.68 13.55 -2.92
C ASP A 146 -10.14 12.42 -2.00
N ARG A 147 -9.88 12.58 -0.71
CA ARG A 147 -10.23 11.60 0.34
C ARG A 147 -11.74 11.43 0.51
N ALA A 148 -12.54 12.44 0.19
CA ALA A 148 -14.00 12.34 0.29
C ALA A 148 -14.51 11.44 -0.83
N LEU A 149 -14.13 11.74 -2.08
CA LEU A 149 -14.48 10.91 -3.24
C LEU A 149 -13.94 9.48 -3.09
N ALA A 150 -12.68 9.33 -2.68
CA ALA A 150 -12.08 8.01 -2.48
C ALA A 150 -12.84 7.16 -1.44
N ARG A 151 -13.39 7.79 -0.39
CA ARG A 151 -14.26 7.10 0.59
C ARG A 151 -15.58 6.67 -0.03
N GLU A 152 -16.22 7.53 -0.83
CA GLU A 152 -17.45 7.19 -1.57
C GLU A 152 -17.22 6.02 -2.54
N LEU A 153 -16.06 6.01 -3.21
CA LEU A 153 -15.62 4.97 -4.15
C LEU A 153 -15.06 3.71 -3.48
N MET A 154 -15.07 3.66 -2.14
CA MET A 154 -14.64 2.51 -1.34
C MET A 154 -13.17 2.10 -1.57
N VAL A 155 -12.29 3.08 -1.78
CA VAL A 155 -10.85 2.89 -1.90
C VAL A 155 -10.28 2.38 -0.57
N CYS A 156 -9.48 1.31 -0.62
CA CYS A 156 -8.84 0.73 0.55
C CYS A 156 -7.51 1.42 0.84
N ASN A 157 -7.31 1.85 2.10
CA ASN A 157 -6.10 2.51 2.59
C ASN A 157 -5.66 3.75 1.77
N ILE A 158 -6.59 4.72 1.63
CA ILE A 158 -6.35 6.00 0.94
C ILE A 158 -5.14 6.75 1.51
N ASP A 159 -4.99 6.75 2.83
CA ASP A 159 -3.87 7.42 3.48
C ASP A 159 -2.53 6.76 3.13
N GLY A 160 -2.51 5.43 2.92
CA GLY A 160 -1.33 4.74 2.39
C GLY A 160 -0.96 5.17 0.97
N LEU A 161 -1.94 5.36 0.08
CA LEU A 161 -1.69 5.92 -1.26
C LEU A 161 -1.16 7.35 -1.19
N ALA A 162 -1.68 8.18 -0.29
CA ALA A 162 -1.18 9.54 -0.10
C ALA A 162 0.23 9.57 0.54
N ASP A 163 0.53 8.61 1.43
CA ASP A 163 1.84 8.47 2.07
C ASP A 163 2.93 8.04 1.08
N LEU A 164 2.60 7.39 -0.04
CA LEU A 164 3.55 7.18 -1.15
C LEU A 164 4.15 8.50 -1.62
N GLY A 165 3.35 9.57 -1.68
CA GLY A 165 3.84 10.91 -2.01
C GLY A 165 4.84 11.48 -1.00
N LYS A 166 4.97 10.93 0.21
CA LYS A 166 5.96 11.36 1.21
C LYS A 166 7.26 10.56 1.13
N VAL A 167 7.20 9.31 0.67
CA VAL A 167 8.34 8.38 0.68
C VAL A 167 9.02 8.26 -0.68
N LEU A 168 8.31 8.48 -1.78
CA LEU A 168 8.88 8.43 -3.13
C LEU A 168 9.64 9.73 -3.45
N PRO A 169 10.83 9.65 -4.07
CA PRO A 169 11.41 10.78 -4.77
C PRO A 169 10.45 11.26 -5.88
N PRO A 170 10.25 12.58 -6.04
CA PRO A 170 9.42 13.11 -7.12
C PRO A 170 9.92 12.64 -8.50
N GLY A 171 9.00 12.20 -9.36
CA GLY A 171 9.30 11.78 -10.73
C GLY A 171 9.93 10.39 -10.86
N LEU A 172 10.04 9.62 -9.77
CA LEU A 172 10.50 8.24 -9.86
C LEU A 172 9.42 7.36 -10.48
N THR A 173 9.68 6.86 -11.69
CA THR A 173 8.72 6.05 -12.45
C THR A 173 8.55 4.67 -11.83
N ALA A 174 7.32 4.17 -11.83
CA ALA A 174 7.02 2.82 -11.35
C ALA A 174 7.39 1.76 -12.39
N GLU A 175 7.96 0.64 -11.92
CA GLU A 175 7.83 -0.64 -12.61
C GLU A 175 6.45 -1.23 -12.26
N VAL A 176 5.63 -1.54 -13.26
CA VAL A 176 4.26 -2.03 -13.06
C VAL A 176 4.19 -3.50 -13.38
N ASP A 177 4.02 -4.31 -12.34
CA ASP A 177 3.94 -5.78 -12.43
C ASP A 177 2.50 -6.25 -12.65
N TYR A 178 1.50 -5.47 -12.21
CA TYR A 178 0.08 -5.75 -12.41
C TYR A 178 -0.76 -4.46 -12.34
N ALA A 179 -1.76 -4.33 -13.22
CA ALA A 179 -2.78 -3.27 -13.16
C ALA A 179 -4.04 -3.75 -13.88
N ASP A 180 -5.06 -4.18 -13.13
CA ASP A 180 -6.32 -4.70 -13.68
C ASP A 180 -7.43 -4.69 -12.60
N ASP A 181 -8.67 -4.96 -13.01
CA ASP A 181 -9.87 -4.89 -12.17
C ASP A 181 -10.79 -6.12 -12.26
N PRO A 182 -10.30 -7.36 -12.06
CA PRO A 182 -11.02 -8.60 -12.35
C PRO A 182 -12.36 -8.77 -11.58
N PHE A 183 -12.54 -8.02 -10.49
CA PHE A 183 -13.77 -8.01 -9.68
C PHE A 183 -14.47 -6.65 -9.66
N GLY A 184 -14.17 -5.76 -10.61
CA GLY A 184 -14.63 -4.36 -10.58
C GLY A 184 -13.97 -3.54 -9.46
N VAL A 185 -12.82 -4.01 -8.96
CA VAL A 185 -11.98 -3.32 -7.99
C VAL A 185 -10.60 -3.13 -8.62
N GLN A 186 -10.10 -1.91 -8.67
CA GLN A 186 -8.77 -1.67 -9.25
C GLN A 186 -7.67 -2.20 -8.33
N TYR A 187 -6.84 -3.09 -8.87
CA TYR A 187 -5.66 -3.60 -8.20
C TYR A 187 -4.40 -3.16 -8.93
N TRP A 188 -3.37 -2.83 -8.16
CA TRP A 188 -2.04 -2.49 -8.68
C TRP A 188 -0.97 -3.26 -7.92
N VAL A 189 0.03 -3.75 -8.66
CA VAL A 189 1.31 -4.18 -8.10
C VAL A 189 2.39 -3.36 -8.79
N MET A 190 3.10 -2.54 -8.01
CA MET A 190 4.09 -1.60 -8.53
C MET A 190 5.32 -1.53 -7.64
N ARG A 191 6.48 -1.25 -8.25
CA ARG A 191 7.77 -1.15 -7.56
C ARG A 191 8.51 0.11 -7.96
N TRP A 192 9.22 0.68 -7.00
CA TRP A 192 10.12 1.82 -7.19
C TRP A 192 11.44 1.56 -6.45
N SER A 193 12.56 1.81 -7.12
CA SER A 193 13.88 1.77 -6.50
C SER A 193 14.64 3.04 -6.80
N ALA A 194 15.20 3.65 -5.76
CA ALA A 194 16.15 4.74 -5.89
C ALA A 194 17.50 4.30 -5.33
N ASP A 195 18.55 4.42 -6.13
CA ASP A 195 19.91 4.25 -5.64
C ASP A 195 20.23 5.34 -4.61
N ARG A 196 20.99 4.97 -3.56
CA ARG A 196 21.51 5.97 -2.64
C ARG A 196 22.68 6.68 -3.33
N PRO A 197 22.72 8.02 -3.35
CA PRO A 197 23.85 8.77 -3.91
C PRO A 197 25.17 8.43 -3.20
#